data_AF-A0A7Y5G3G1-F1
#
_entry.id   AF-A0A7Y5G3G1-F1
#
_cell.length_a   1.000
_cell.length_b   1.000
_cell.length_c   1.000
_cell.angle_alpha   90.00
_cell.angle_beta   90.00
_cell.angle_gamma   90.00
#
_symmetry.space_group_name_H-M   'P 1'
#
loop_
_entity.id
_entity.type
_entity.pdbx_description
1 polymer ?
#
loop_
_entity_poly.entity_id
_entity_poly.type
_entity_poly.pdbx_seq_one_letter_code
_entity_poly.pdbx_strand_id
1 'polypeptide(L)'
;MIRAQDVGLAGAKDSEILRYAANHNLILLTRDKDFGALVFQQRAWCKGVVFLRIHPHTRVAVHQQLLCVLHDFSEIELQQSFVVVEDNHYRTRSLP
;
A
#
# COMPACT_ATOMS: atom_id res chain seq x y z
N MET A 1 2.17 -10.97 -6.24
CA MET A 1 2.52 -10.16 -5.05
C MET A 1 3.84 -10.68 -4.50
N ILE A 2 4.77 -9.78 -4.17
CA ILE A 2 6.05 -10.11 -3.53
C ILE A 2 6.05 -9.52 -2.11
N ARG A 3 6.71 -10.18 -1.15
CA ARG A 3 6.91 -9.63 0.20
C ARG A 3 8.28 -8.97 0.30
N ALA A 4 8.43 -8.00 1.20
CA ALA A 4 9.72 -7.35 1.46
C ALA A 4 10.84 -8.37 1.80
N GLN A 5 10.52 -9.42 2.56
CA GLN A 5 11.46 -10.50 2.87
C GLN A 5 11.95 -11.28 1.62
N ASP A 6 11.10 -11.42 0.60
CA ASP A 6 11.41 -12.20 -0.60
C ASP A 6 12.46 -11.48 -1.47
N VAL A 7 12.65 -10.18 -1.22
CA VAL A 7 13.61 -9.30 -1.91
C VAL A 7 14.74 -8.84 -0.99
N GLY A 8 14.91 -9.50 0.17
CA GLY A 8 15.99 -9.20 1.12
C GLY A 8 15.80 -7.94 1.97
N LEU A 9 14.59 -7.37 2.01
CA LEU A 9 14.27 -6.17 2.78
C LEU A 9 13.60 -6.49 4.14
N ALA A 10 13.80 -7.70 4.66
CA ALA A 10 13.33 -8.05 5.99
C ALA A 10 14.01 -7.16 7.05
N GLY A 11 13.22 -6.43 7.84
CA GLY A 11 13.73 -5.49 8.85
C GLY A 11 14.36 -4.22 8.30
N ALA A 12 14.27 -3.97 6.99
CA ALA A 12 14.70 -2.71 6.39
C ALA A 12 13.82 -1.54 6.86
N LYS A 13 14.34 -0.32 6.74
CA LYS A 13 13.58 0.88 7.06
C LYS A 13 12.45 1.08 6.04
N ASP A 14 11.36 1.70 6.46
CA ASP A 14 10.21 2.03 5.59
C ASP A 14 10.63 2.78 4.33
N SER A 15 11.62 3.67 4.44
CA SER A 15 12.16 4.43 3.31
C SER A 15 12.88 3.57 2.27
N GLU A 16 13.52 2.48 2.69
CA GLU A 16 14.19 1.51 1.81
C GLU A 16 13.14 0.67 1.07
N ILE A 17 12.08 0.25 1.77
CA ILE A 17 10.95 -0.47 1.19
C ILE A 17 10.22 0.40 0.15
N LEU A 18 9.96 1.67 0.47
CA LEU A 18 9.37 2.62 -0.49
C LEU A 18 10.27 2.83 -1.71
N ARG A 19 11.57 3.05 -1.50
CA ARG A 19 12.54 3.21 -2.59
C ARG A 19 12.52 2.01 -3.53
N TYR A 20 12.52 0.80 -2.97
CA TYR A 20 12.43 -0.43 -3.75
C TYR A 20 11.14 -0.46 -4.56
N ALA A 21 10.00 -0.18 -3.93
CA ALA A 21 8.71 -0.15 -4.63
C ALA A 21 8.71 0.86 -5.79
N ALA A 22 9.25 2.08 -5.59
CA ALA A 22 9.40 3.07 -6.67
C ALA A 22 10.26 2.56 -7.83
N ASN A 23 11.46 2.07 -7.52
CA ASN A 23 12.43 1.65 -8.54
C ASN A 23 11.92 0.47 -9.38
N HIS A 24 11.03 -0.35 -8.82
CA HIS A 24 10.45 -1.51 -9.48
C HIS A 24 9.01 -1.28 -9.99
N ASN A 25 8.52 -0.04 -9.98
CA ASN A 25 7.14 0.32 -10.37
C ASN A 25 6.05 -0.49 -9.65
N LEU A 26 6.24 -0.74 -8.35
CA LEU A 26 5.32 -1.51 -7.53
C LEU A 26 4.38 -0.59 -6.72
N ILE A 27 3.16 -1.07 -6.51
CA ILE A 27 2.22 -0.52 -5.53
C ILE A 27 2.54 -1.14 -4.17
N LEU A 28 2.74 -0.30 -3.16
CA LEU A 28 2.99 -0.76 -1.80
C LEU A 28 1.66 -1.15 -1.14
N LEU A 29 1.53 -2.41 -0.71
CA LEU A 29 0.45 -2.85 0.18
C LEU A 29 0.97 -2.91 1.62
N THR A 30 0.36 -2.17 2.54
CA THR A 30 0.79 -2.14 3.94
C THR A 30 -0.39 -2.09 4.92
N ARG A 31 -0.14 -2.52 6.16
CA ARG A 31 -1.00 -2.31 7.34
C ARG A 31 -0.35 -1.38 8.37
N ASP A 32 0.84 -0.90 8.08
CA ASP A 32 1.57 0.01 8.94
C ASP A 32 1.25 1.45 8.55
N LYS A 33 0.77 2.23 9.53
CA LYS A 33 0.36 3.63 9.35
C LYS A 33 1.54 4.56 9.10
N ASP A 34 2.75 4.19 9.51
CA ASP A 34 3.92 5.06 9.49
C ASP A 34 4.40 5.31 8.05
N PHE A 35 4.15 4.36 7.14
CA PHE A 35 4.29 4.57 5.69
C PHE A 35 3.43 5.71 5.15
N GLY A 36 2.24 5.95 5.73
CA GLY A 36 1.38 7.05 5.33
C GLY A 36 2.07 8.39 5.54
N ALA A 37 2.59 8.64 6.74
CA ALA A 37 3.35 9.85 7.04
C ALA A 37 4.56 9.99 6.11
N LEU A 38 5.30 8.89 5.91
CA LEU A 38 6.51 8.87 5.10
C LEU A 38 6.27 9.24 3.63
N VAL A 39 5.22 8.69 3.02
CA VAL A 39 4.85 8.96 1.61
C VAL A 39 4.51 10.43 1.40
N PHE A 40 3.72 11.04 2.28
CA PHE A 40 3.34 12.44 2.15
C PHE A 40 4.48 13.41 2.51
N GLN A 41 5.39 13.02 3.41
CA GLN A 41 6.57 13.82 3.75
C GLN A 41 7.62 13.84 2.63
N GLN A 42 7.86 12.69 1.98
CA GLN A 42 8.94 12.56 0.99
C GLN A 42 8.53 12.82 -0.46
N ARG A 43 7.23 13.07 -0.70
CA ARG A 43 6.65 13.63 -1.94
C ARG A 43 7.04 12.97 -3.28
N ALA A 44 7.63 11.77 -3.36
CA ALA A 44 8.00 11.23 -4.69
C ALA A 44 8.37 9.74 -4.80
N TRP A 45 8.29 8.90 -3.76
CA TRP A 45 8.97 7.59 -3.80
C TRP A 45 8.07 6.37 -3.95
N CYS A 46 6.82 6.50 -4.39
CA CYS A 46 6.01 5.32 -4.69
C CYS A 46 5.12 5.54 -5.89
N LYS A 47 4.88 4.46 -6.65
CA LYS A 47 3.90 4.48 -7.72
C LYS A 47 2.47 4.42 -7.21
N GLY A 48 2.23 3.93 -6.00
CA GLY A 48 0.91 3.85 -5.38
C GLY A 48 1.03 3.21 -4.01
N VAL A 49 0.08 3.49 -3.12
CA VAL A 49 -0.01 2.83 -1.81
C VAL A 49 -1.45 2.39 -1.55
N VAL A 50 -1.59 1.14 -1.13
CA VAL A 50 -2.81 0.60 -0.52
C VAL A 50 -2.53 0.37 0.95
N PHE A 51 -3.15 1.18 1.80
CA PHE A 51 -3.08 1.05 3.25
C PHE A 51 -4.35 0.36 3.77
N LEU A 52 -4.20 -0.89 4.23
CA LEU A 52 -5.26 -1.68 4.84
C LEU A 52 -5.45 -1.24 6.31
N ARG A 53 -6.28 -0.23 6.53
CA ARG A 53 -6.62 0.31 7.86
C ARG A 53 -7.87 -0.38 8.41
N ILE A 54 -7.78 -1.70 8.52
CA ILE A 54 -8.83 -2.56 9.03
C ILE A 54 -8.31 -3.35 10.23
N HIS A 55 -9.22 -3.75 11.13
CA HIS A 55 -8.89 -4.63 12.27
C HIS A 55 -9.56 -6.01 12.09
N PRO A 56 -9.13 -6.80 11.09
CA PRO A 56 -9.80 -8.03 10.77
C PRO A 56 -9.52 -9.08 11.85
N HIS A 57 -10.58 -9.75 12.29
CA HIS A 57 -10.50 -10.87 13.22
C HIS A 57 -9.93 -12.14 12.57
N THR A 58 -9.90 -12.21 11.23
CA THR A 58 -9.43 -13.38 10.48
C THR A 58 -8.57 -12.99 9.28
N ARG A 59 -7.69 -13.91 8.85
CA ARG A 59 -6.95 -13.75 7.58
C ARG A 59 -7.88 -13.69 6.37
N VAL A 60 -8.99 -14.43 6.41
CA VAL A 60 -10.00 -14.45 5.34
C VAL A 60 -10.57 -13.05 5.11
N ALA A 61 -10.88 -12.31 6.19
CA ALA A 61 -11.37 -10.95 6.08
C ALA A 61 -10.33 -9.99 5.45
N VAL A 62 -9.03 -10.14 5.77
CA VAL A 62 -7.97 -9.37 5.09
C VAL A 62 -7.98 -9.62 3.59
N HIS A 63 -8.04 -10.90 3.20
CA HIS A 63 -8.00 -11.29 1.79
C HIS A 63 -9.24 -10.84 1.03
N GLN A 64 -10.43 -10.90 1.63
CA GLN A 64 -11.66 -10.38 1.04
C GLN A 64 -11.56 -8.89 0.75
N GLN A 65 -11.08 -8.10 1.73
CA GLN A 65 -10.90 -6.66 1.54
C GLN A 65 -9.87 -6.34 0.45
N LEU A 66 -8.78 -7.10 0.40
CA LEU A 66 -7.80 -6.96 -0.68
C LEU A 66 -8.43 -7.29 -2.05
N LEU A 67 -9.26 -8.33 -2.15
CA LEU A 67 -9.95 -8.69 -3.39
C LEU A 67 -10.93 -7.59 -3.82
N CYS A 68 -11.67 -6.98 -2.89
CA CYS A 68 -12.55 -5.86 -3.19
C CYS A 68 -11.76 -4.68 -3.77
N VAL A 69 -10.63 -4.32 -3.16
CA VAL A 69 -9.76 -3.23 -3.69
C VAL A 69 -9.24 -3.54 -5.09
N LEU A 70 -8.80 -4.77 -5.34
CA LEU A 70 -8.32 -5.19 -6.66
C LEU A 70 -9.43 -5.28 -7.71
N HIS A 71 -10.69 -5.38 -7.28
CA HIS A 71 -11.86 -5.38 -8.16
C HIS A 71 -12.36 -3.96 -8.44
N ASP A 72 -12.40 -3.12 -7.41
CA ASP A 72 -13.02 -1.79 -7.44
C ASP A 72 -12.10 -0.72 -8.04
N PHE A 73 -10.79 -0.97 -8.09
CA PHE A 73 -9.80 -0.06 -8.67
C PHE A 73 -9.04 -0.71 -9.82
N SER A 74 -8.91 0.02 -10.92
CA SER A 74 -7.96 -0.32 -11.98
C SER A 74 -6.51 -0.15 -11.51
N GLU A 75 -5.59 -0.83 -12.17
CA GLU A 75 -4.16 -0.68 -11.91
C GLU A 75 -3.71 0.78 -12.07
N ILE A 76 -4.26 1.50 -13.06
CA ILE A 76 -3.95 2.91 -13.31
C ILE A 76 -4.46 3.81 -12.19
N GLU A 77 -5.60 3.51 -11.58
CA GLU A 77 -6.11 4.28 -10.44
C GLU A 77 -5.33 4.02 -9.16
N LEU A 78 -4.87 2.80 -8.96
CA LEU A 78 -3.99 2.46 -7.84
C LEU A 78 -2.60 3.08 -8.02
N GLN A 79 -2.11 3.10 -9.25
CA GLN A 79 -0.97 3.92 -9.62
C GLN A 79 -1.36 5.41 -9.44
N GLN A 80 -0.51 6.22 -8.83
CA GLN A 80 -0.74 7.62 -8.46
C GLN A 80 -1.74 7.88 -7.32
N SER A 81 -2.22 6.84 -6.64
CA SER A 81 -3.12 7.02 -5.48
C SER A 81 -2.54 6.49 -4.19
N PHE A 82 -2.88 7.18 -3.10
CA PHE A 82 -2.85 6.65 -1.75
C PHE A 82 -4.27 6.25 -1.37
N VAL A 83 -4.52 4.94 -1.38
CA VAL A 83 -5.81 4.34 -1.04
C VAL A 83 -5.77 3.84 0.40
N VAL A 84 -6.65 4.37 1.23
CA VAL A 84 -6.92 3.83 2.57
C VAL A 84 -8.16 2.96 2.49
N VAL A 85 -8.01 1.72 2.93
CA VAL A 85 -9.08 0.72 2.98
C VAL A 85 -9.56 0.65 4.42
N GLU A 86 -10.79 1.09 4.67
CA GLU A 86 -11.49 0.98 5.95
C GLU A 86 -12.68 0.01 5.77
N ASP A 87 -13.25 -0.52 6.85
CA ASP A 87 -14.13 -1.72 6.80
C ASP A 87 -15.30 -1.64 5.79
N ASN A 88 -15.80 -0.43 5.49
CA ASN A 88 -16.96 -0.22 4.60
C ASN A 88 -16.74 0.84 3.51
N HIS A 89 -15.55 1.42 3.40
CA HIS A 89 -15.29 2.46 2.40
C HIS A 89 -13.81 2.62 2.10
N TYR A 90 -13.54 3.23 0.95
CA TYR A 90 -12.20 3.63 0.55
C TYR A 90 -12.04 5.14 0.64
N ARG A 91 -10.88 5.57 1.10
CA ARG A 91 -10.46 6.98 0.99
C ARG A 91 -9.30 7.04 0.02
N THR A 92 -9.47 7.75 -1.07
CA THR A 92 -8.41 7.96 -2.05
C THR A 92 -7.84 9.37 -1.93
N ARG A 93 -6.53 9.48 -2.13
CA ARG A 93 -5.83 10.75 -2.28
C ARG A 93 -4.87 10.62 -3.44
N SER A 94 -4.83 11.61 -4.32
CA SER A 94 -3.79 11.70 -5.33
C SER A 94 -2.43 11.87 -4.65
N LEU A 95 -1.45 11.10 -5.10
CA LEU A 95 -0.06 11.33 -4.75
C LEU A 95 0.43 12.61 -5.46
N PRO A 96 1.30 13.40 -4.80
CA PRO A 96 1.87 14.62 -5.38
C PRO A 96 2.80 14.36 -6.57
#